data_AF-A0A8D0C3F0-F1
#
_entry.id   AF-A0A8D0C3F0-F1
#
_cell.length_a   1.000
_cell.length_b   1.000
_cell.length_c   1.000
_cell.angle_alpha   90.00
_cell.angle_beta   90.00
_cell.angle_gamma   90.00
#
_symmetry.space_group_name_H-M   'P 1'
#
loop_
_entity.id
_entity.type
_entity.pdbx_description
1 polymer ?
#
loop_
_entity_poly.entity_id
_entity_poly.type
_entity_poly.pdbx_seq_one_letter_code
_entity_poly.pdbx_strand_id
1 'polypeptide(L)'
;MSQASGLEYFLQLMFTYSNALFLGAIFDESAKKDEEVFRMAVSDLNQNDEILQTEKITISVTFVDGNNPFQAVQEGKALLDFLFQFYQS
;
A
#
# COMPACT_ATOMS: atom_id res chain seq x y z
N MET A 1 -4.73 -15.38 -24.57
CA MET A 1 -3.73 -14.74 -23.70
C MET A 1 -3.84 -13.24 -23.92
N SER A 2 -4.33 -12.49 -22.92
CA SER A 2 -4.52 -11.03 -23.02
C SER A 2 -3.16 -10.35 -22.92
N GLN A 3 -2.79 -9.52 -23.90
CA GLN A 3 -1.59 -8.69 -23.81
C GLN A 3 -1.88 -7.54 -22.84
N ALA A 4 -1.13 -7.51 -21.73
CA ALA A 4 -1.12 -6.38 -20.83
C ALA A 4 -0.72 -5.10 -21.60
N SER A 5 -1.42 -4.00 -21.35
CA SER A 5 -1.21 -2.73 -22.05
C SER A 5 0.17 -2.13 -21.72
N GLY A 6 0.73 -1.30 -22.60
CA GLY A 6 2.03 -0.66 -22.37
C GLY A 6 2.09 0.19 -21.09
N LEU A 7 0.94 0.67 -20.61
CA LEU A 7 0.83 1.34 -19.32
C LEU A 7 1.05 0.36 -18.17
N GLU A 8 0.46 -0.85 -18.22
CA GLU A 8 0.65 -1.88 -17.17
C GLU A 8 2.12 -2.27 -17.04
N TYR A 9 2.86 -2.41 -18.15
CA TYR A 9 4.30 -2.66 -18.11
C TYR A 9 5.09 -1.48 -17.54
N PHE A 10 4.74 -0.26 -17.91
CA PHE A 10 5.40 0.93 -17.38
C PHE A 10 5.19 1.05 -15.87
N LEU A 11 3.98 0.80 -15.40
CA LEU A 11 3.66 0.78 -13.97
C LEU A 11 4.38 -0.36 -13.25
N GLN A 12 4.36 -1.57 -13.81
CA GLN A 12 5.13 -2.70 -13.30
C GLN A 12 6.62 -2.35 -13.16
N LEU A 13 7.21 -1.69 -14.16
CA LEU A 13 8.61 -1.28 -14.16
C LEU A 13 8.87 -0.20 -13.09
N MET A 14 8.00 0.80 -12.98
CA MET A 14 8.10 1.88 -11.98
C MET A 14 7.99 1.34 -10.55
N PHE A 15 7.03 0.45 -10.26
CA PHE A 15 6.90 -0.21 -8.96
C PHE A 15 8.12 -1.08 -8.62
N THR A 16 8.80 -1.63 -9.63
CA THR A 16 10.01 -2.45 -9.43
C THR A 16 11.27 -1.59 -9.22
N TYR A 17 11.33 -0.38 -9.81
CA TYR A 17 12.53 0.46 -9.82
C TYR A 17 12.59 1.53 -8.72
N SER A 18 11.47 1.82 -8.06
CA SER A 18 11.47 2.73 -6.93
C SER A 18 11.85 2.02 -5.64
N ASN A 19 12.96 2.42 -5.00
CA ASN A 19 13.37 1.92 -3.68
C ASN A 19 12.48 2.44 -2.52
N ALA A 20 11.21 2.77 -2.77
CA ALA A 20 10.27 3.20 -1.74
C ALA A 20 9.24 2.09 -1.54
N LEU A 21 9.24 1.44 -0.36
CA LEU A 21 8.25 0.44 -0.04
C LEU A 21 7.03 1.13 0.58
N PHE A 22 6.04 1.50 -0.25
CA PHE A 22 4.77 1.99 0.25
C PHE A 22 3.71 0.88 0.27
N LEU A 23 2.98 0.76 1.38
CA LEU A 23 1.85 -0.16 1.51
C LEU A 23 0.57 0.62 1.89
N GLY A 24 -0.51 0.37 1.15
CA GLY A 24 -1.85 0.78 1.53
C GLY A 24 -2.59 -0.36 2.22
N ALA A 25 -3.31 -0.08 3.30
CA ALA A 25 -4.16 -1.05 3.99
C ALA A 25 -5.58 -0.49 4.22
N ILE A 26 -6.58 -1.33 3.97
CA ILE A 26 -7.99 -1.05 4.27
C ILE A 26 -8.47 -2.06 5.29
N PHE A 27 -9.01 -1.58 6.39
CA PHE A 27 -9.59 -2.39 7.45
C PHE A 27 -11.08 -2.07 7.61
N ASP A 28 -11.85 -3.06 8.03
CA ASP A 28 -13.20 -2.81 8.57
C ASP A 28 -13.10 -1.96 9.85
N GLU A 29 -14.08 -1.10 10.11
CA GLU A 29 -14.11 -0.25 11.31
C GLU A 29 -13.93 -1.02 12.64
N SER A 30 -14.38 -2.28 12.70
CA SER A 30 -14.22 -3.15 13.87
C SER A 30 -12.83 -3.80 13.99
N ALA A 31 -12.03 -3.80 12.93
CA ALA A 31 -10.74 -4.50 12.84
C ALA A 31 -9.55 -3.70 13.43
N LYS A 32 -9.76 -3.04 14.58
CA LYS A 32 -8.73 -2.22 15.25
C LYS A 32 -7.50 -3.03 15.68
N LYS A 33 -7.71 -4.29 16.09
CA LYS A 33 -6.61 -5.17 16.49
C LYS A 33 -5.74 -5.57 15.30
N ASP A 34 -6.33 -5.73 14.12
CA ASP A 34 -5.58 -6.08 12.91
C ASP A 34 -4.71 -4.90 12.48
N GLU A 35 -5.21 -3.67 12.62
CA GLU A 35 -4.44 -2.45 12.35
C GLU A 35 -3.25 -2.28 13.30
N GLU A 36 -3.45 -2.54 14.60
CA GLU A 36 -2.37 -2.49 15.59
C GLU A 36 -1.26 -3.49 15.25
N VAL A 37 -1.63 -4.76 15.02
CA VAL A 37 -0.67 -5.82 14.66
C VAL A 37 0.02 -5.51 13.33
N PHE A 38 -0.72 -4.96 12.35
CA PHE A 38 -0.14 -4.54 11.07
C PHE A 38 0.92 -3.46 11.25
N ARG A 39 0.64 -2.42 12.06
CA ARG A 39 1.63 -1.36 12.34
C ARG A 39 2.85 -1.88 13.11
N MET A 40 2.64 -2.78 14.07
CA MET A 40 3.74 -3.41 14.80
C MET A 40 4.65 -4.18 13.84
N ALA A 41 4.08 -5.01 12.97
CA ALA A 41 4.86 -5.76 11.98
C ALA A 41 5.66 -4.84 11.05
N VAL A 42 5.06 -3.74 10.59
CA VAL A 42 5.75 -2.73 9.79
C VAL A 42 6.89 -2.07 10.57
N SER A 43 6.68 -1.75 11.85
CA SER A 43 7.72 -1.18 12.72
C SER A 43 8.88 -2.15 12.92
N ASP A 44 8.59 -3.43 13.20
CA ASP A 44 9.60 -4.46 13.42
C ASP A 44 10.46 -4.66 12.16
N LEU A 45 9.84 -4.69 10.98
CA LEU A 45 10.56 -4.76 9.70
C LEU A 45 11.41 -3.51 9.44
N ASN A 46 10.89 -2.32 9.76
CA ASN A 46 11.63 -1.07 9.63
C ASN A 46 12.81 -0.93 10.59
N GLN A 47 12.81 -1.65 11.72
CA GLN A 47 13.95 -1.70 12.63
C GLN A 47 14.95 -2.81 12.28
N ASN A 48 14.61 -3.69 11.33
CA ASN A 48 15.45 -4.80 10.93
C ASN A 48 16.32 -4.43 9.71
N ASP A 49 17.54 -3.98 10.00
CA ASP A 49 18.55 -3.62 8.99
C ASP A 49 19.10 -4.84 8.23
N GLU A 50 18.74 -6.08 8.58
CA GLU A 50 19.08 -7.26 7.76
C GLU A 50 18.12 -7.45 6.58
N ILE A 51 16.91 -6.86 6.66
CA ILE A 51 15.85 -7.01 5.65
C ILE A 51 15.73 -5.74 4.80
N LEU A 52 15.64 -4.57 5.44
CA LEU A 52 15.52 -3.27 4.77
C LEU A 52 16.67 -2.37 5.18
N GLN A 53 17.81 -2.55 4.50
CA GLN A 53 19.07 -1.89 4.83
C GLN A 53 19.03 -0.38 4.58
N THR A 54 18.40 0.04 3.48
CA THR A 54 18.44 1.44 3.01
C THR A 54 17.06 2.05 2.86
N GLU A 55 16.02 1.23 2.83
CA GLU A 55 14.64 1.65 2.65
C GLU A 55 13.85 1.59 3.97
N LYS A 56 12.78 2.37 4.05
CA LYS A 56 11.77 2.23 5.11
C LYS A 56 10.41 2.04 4.46
N ILE A 57 9.63 1.14 5.05
CA ILE A 57 8.22 0.94 4.75
C ILE A 57 7.44 2.15 5.24
N THR A 58 6.75 2.81 4.33
CA THR A 58 5.77 3.85 4.65
C THR A 58 4.37 3.28 4.42
N ILE A 59 3.42 3.58 5.31
CA ILE A 59 2.07 3.02 5.21
C ILE A 59 1.00 4.10 5.25
N SER A 60 -0.09 3.84 4.54
CA SER A 60 -1.37 4.54 4.73
C SER A 60 -2.44 3.53 5.09
N VAL A 61 -3.25 3.87 6.09
CA VAL A 61 -4.30 2.99 6.62
C VAL A 61 -5.62 3.73 6.60
N THR A 62 -6.64 3.10 6.03
CA THR A 62 -8.01 3.61 5.97
C THR A 62 -8.98 2.61 6.58
N PHE A 63 -9.95 3.11 7.34
CA PHE A 63 -11.06 2.29 7.84
C PHE A 63 -12.31 2.52 6.99
N VAL A 64 -13.05 1.44 6.72
CA VAL A 64 -14.32 1.48 5.97
C VAL A 64 -15.40 0.69 6.69
N ASP A 65 -16.66 1.00 6.44
CA ASP A 65 -17.76 0.10 6.79
C ASP A 65 -17.67 -1.14 5.90
N GLY A 66 -17.39 -2.31 6.48
CA GLY A 66 -17.25 -3.56 5.74
C GLY A 66 -18.54 -4.02 5.06
N ASN A 67 -19.69 -3.43 5.39
CA ASN A 67 -20.95 -3.66 4.69
C ASN A 67 -21.14 -2.73 3.49
N ASN A 68 -20.25 -1.75 3.29
CA ASN A 68 -20.29 -0.80 2.19
C ASN A 68 -19.17 -1.09 1.16
N PRO A 69 -19.41 -1.98 0.18
CA PRO A 69 -18.40 -2.31 -0.83
C PRO A 69 -18.02 -1.11 -1.72
N PHE A 70 -18.91 -0.13 -1.89
CA PHE A 70 -18.60 1.05 -2.69
C PHE A 70 -17.58 1.94 -1.99
N GLN A 71 -17.72 2.14 -0.67
CA GLN A 71 -16.72 2.85 0.13
C GLN A 71 -15.36 2.14 0.07
N ALA A 72 -15.34 0.81 0.22
CA ALA A 72 -14.10 0.03 0.12
C ALA A 72 -13.38 0.23 -1.24
N VAL A 73 -14.13 0.25 -2.34
CA VAL A 73 -13.58 0.51 -3.69
C VAL A 73 -13.09 1.96 -3.83
N GLN A 74 -13.84 2.93 -3.32
CA GLN A 74 -13.48 4.34 -3.37
C GLN A 74 -12.17 4.62 -2.62
N GLU A 75 -12.05 4.13 -1.38
CA GLU A 75 -10.84 4.30 -0.58
C GLU A 75 -9.66 3.53 -1.18
N GLY A 76 -9.91 2.34 -1.74
CA GLY A 76 -8.89 1.57 -2.46
C GLY A 76 -8.34 2.33 -3.67
N LYS A 77 -9.20 3.00 -4.42
CA LYS A 77 -8.80 3.85 -5.53
C LYS A 77 -8.02 5.08 -5.05
N ALA A 78 -8.43 5.70 -3.94
CA ALA A 78 -7.72 6.85 -3.36
C ALA A 78 -6.29 6.48 -2.92
N LEU A 79 -6.09 5.29 -2.35
CA LEU A 79 -4.76 4.77 -1.99
C LEU A 79 -3.86 4.59 -3.22
N LEU A 80 -4.41 4.08 -4.32
CA LEU A 80 -3.68 3.97 -5.59
C LEU A 80 -3.35 5.36 -6.15
N ASP A 81 -4.32 6.28 -6.18
CA ASP A 81 -4.10 7.64 -6.68
C ASP A 81 -3.03 8.38 -5.86
N PHE A 82 -3.01 8.20 -4.53
CA PHE A 82 -1.94 8.72 -3.65
C PHE A 82 -0.57 8.14 -4.01
N LEU A 83 -0.50 6.83 -4.20
CA LEU A 83 0.72 6.14 -4.64
C LEU A 83 1.27 6.73 -5.94
N PHE A 84 0.39 6.92 -6.94
CA PHE A 84 0.77 7.54 -8.21
C PHE A 84 1.31 8.96 -8.04
N GLN A 85 0.72 9.76 -7.15
CA GLN A 85 1.20 11.11 -6.88
C GLN A 85 2.56 11.13 -6.17
N PHE A 86 2.74 10.29 -5.15
CA PHE A 86 4.00 10.17 -4.40
C PHE A 86 5.16 9.76 -5.31
N TYR A 87 4.93 8.90 -6.31
CA TYR A 87 5.98 8.49 -7.25
C TYR A 87 6.33 9.54 -8.31
N GLN A 88 5.46 10.52 -8.54
CA GLN A 88 5.69 11.58 -9.54
C GLN A 88 6.33 12.84 -8.95
N SER A 89 6.51 12.91 -7.63
CA SER A 89 7.16 14.01 -6.88
C SER A 89 8.61 13.70 -6.54
#